data_AF-A0A382UDB0-F1
#
_entry.id   AF-A0A382UDB0-F1
#
_cell.length_a   1.000
_cell.length_b   1.000
_cell.length_c   1.000
_cell.angle_alpha   90.00
_cell.angle_beta   90.00
_cell.angle_gamma   90.00
#
_symmetry.space_group_name_H-M   'P 1'
#
loop_
_entity.id
_entity.type
_entity.pdbx_description
1 polymer ?
#
loop_
_entity_poly.entity_id
_entity_poly.type
_entity_poly.pdbx_seq_one_letter_code
_entity_poly.pdbx_strand_id
1 'polypeptide(L)'
;TERLSIPTIGIGAGPDCDGEIQVLHDIAGWNLDFLPRHSKRFGDSAKATTYITEQYIEAVQQKDFPTVRNSFQMPQGIIARLDSN
;
A
#
# COMPACT_ATOMS: atom_id res chain seq x y z
N THR A 1 -24.02 -0.47 24.94
CA THR A 1 -24.59 0.31 23.83
C THR A 1 -26.04 0.67 24.04
N GLU A 2 -26.82 -0.19 24.69
CA GLU A 2 -28.27 -0.08 25.01
C GLU A 2 -28.79 1.25 25.62
N ARG A 3 -27.93 2.17 26.07
CA ARG A 3 -28.33 3.45 26.71
C ARG A 3 -28.37 4.64 25.75
N LEU A 4 -27.79 4.52 24.55
CA LEU A 4 -27.72 5.60 23.56
C LEU A 4 -28.66 5.27 22.40
N SER A 5 -29.29 6.30 21.83
CA SER A 5 -30.13 6.17 20.64
C SER A 5 -29.36 6.31 19.33
N ILE A 6 -28.11 6.78 19.39
CA ILE A 6 -27.21 6.90 18.23
C ILE A 6 -26.34 5.65 18.09
N PRO A 7 -25.91 5.26 16.86
CA PRO A 7 -24.99 4.17 16.66
C PRO A 7 -23.64 4.41 17.33
N THR A 8 -23.06 3.34 17.88
CA THR A 8 -21.74 3.31 18.49
C THR A 8 -20.76 2.50 17.64
N ILE A 9 -19.57 3.06 17.39
CA ILE A 9 -18.51 2.40 16.62
C ILE A 9 -17.34 2.11 17.55
N GLY A 10 -17.02 0.84 17.73
CA GLY A 10 -15.98 0.36 18.63
C GLY A 10 -14.65 0.05 17.95
N ILE A 11 -13.56 0.17 18.70
CA ILE A 11 -12.27 -0.47 18.41
C ILE A 11 -11.72 -1.02 19.71
N GLY A 12 -11.69 -2.34 19.85
CA GLY A 12 -11.32 -2.97 21.12
C GLY A 12 -12.34 -2.76 22.25
N ALA A 13 -13.58 -2.42 21.91
CA ALA A 13 -14.68 -2.22 22.85
C ALA A 13 -15.55 -3.48 23.05
N GLY A 14 -15.18 -4.60 22.42
CA GLY A 14 -15.96 -5.84 22.42
C GLY A 14 -17.07 -5.84 21.37
N PRO A 15 -17.76 -6.98 21.18
CA PRO A 15 -18.70 -7.18 20.09
C PRO A 15 -20.04 -6.44 20.26
N ASP A 16 -20.26 -5.80 21.41
CA ASP A 16 -21.56 -5.19 21.74
C ASP A 16 -21.74 -3.79 21.12
N CYS A 17 -20.76 -3.29 20.36
CA CYS A 17 -20.89 -2.07 19.55
C CYS A 17 -21.75 -2.31 18.30
N ASP A 18 -22.45 -1.27 17.83
CA ASP A 18 -23.30 -1.36 16.62
C ASP A 18 -22.47 -1.52 15.33
N GLY A 19 -21.21 -1.13 15.39
CA GLY A 19 -20.22 -1.35 14.33
C GLY A 19 -18.80 -1.32 14.87
N GLU A 20 -17.85 -1.60 13.99
CA GLU A 20 -16.43 -1.71 14.31
C GLU A 20 -15.60 -0.80 13.39
N ILE A 21 -14.48 -0.30 13.92
CA ILE A 21 -13.45 0.41 13.17
C ILE A 21 -12.09 -0.21 13.46
N GLN A 22 -11.23 -0.26 12.44
CA GLN A 22 -9.87 -0.80 12.56
C GLN A 22 -8.90 0.02 11.71
N VAL A 23 -7.62 0.01 12.08
CA VAL A 23 -6.56 0.59 11.26
C VAL A 23 -6.24 -0.39 10.13
N LEU A 24 -6.30 0.08 8.88
CA LEU A 24 -6.07 -0.76 7.70
C LEU A 24 -4.74 -1.52 7.77
N HIS A 25 -3.65 -0.85 8.19
CA HIS A 25 -2.32 -1.44 8.29
C HIS A 25 -2.26 -2.64 9.25
N ASP A 26 -3.02 -2.61 10.35
CA ASP A 26 -3.05 -3.69 11.34
C ASP A 26 -3.80 -4.91 10.80
N ILE A 27 -4.95 -4.68 10.18
CA ILE A 27 -5.77 -5.77 9.64
C ILE A 27 -5.19 -6.35 8.34
N ALA A 28 -4.52 -5.53 7.53
CA ALA A 28 -3.88 -5.96 6.28
C ALA A 28 -2.49 -6.60 6.51
N GLY A 29 -1.96 -6.55 7.73
CA GLY A 29 -0.69 -7.19 8.09
C GLY A 29 0.54 -6.48 7.50
N TRP A 30 0.56 -5.15 7.54
CA TRP A 30 1.72 -4.35 7.14
C TRP A 30 2.79 -4.29 8.22
N ASN A 31 2.36 -4.24 9.49
CA ASN A 31 3.27 -4.23 10.63
C ASN A 31 3.56 -5.67 11.07
N LEU A 32 4.81 -6.11 10.91
CA LEU A 32 5.25 -7.46 11.28
C LEU A 32 5.53 -7.60 12.79
N ASP A 33 6.05 -6.54 13.41
CA ASP A 33 6.61 -6.57 14.77
C ASP A 33 5.55 -6.35 15.85
N PHE A 34 4.46 -5.67 15.51
CA PHE A 34 3.42 -5.33 16.45
C PHE A 34 2.02 -5.53 15.86
N LEU A 35 1.15 -6.14 16.66
CA LEU A 35 -0.29 -6.24 16.40
C LEU A 35 -1.02 -5.85 17.68
N PRO A 36 -1.82 -4.76 17.69
CA PRO A 36 -2.63 -4.40 18.85
C PRO A 36 -3.55 -5.54 19.27
N ARG A 37 -3.76 -5.72 20.58
CA ARG A 37 -4.59 -6.82 21.14
C ARG A 37 -6.03 -6.83 20.62
N HIS A 38 -6.57 -5.67 20.25
CA HIS A 38 -7.93 -5.51 19.72
C HIS A 38 -8.02 -5.77 18.21
N SER A 39 -6.89 -5.99 17.53
CA SER A 39 -6.82 -6.18 16.10
C SER A 39 -6.56 -7.64 15.76
N LYS A 40 -6.93 -8.02 14.54
CA LYS A 40 -6.68 -9.33 13.96
C LYS A 40 -6.13 -9.13 12.56
N ARG A 41 -5.03 -9.82 12.23
CA ARG A 41 -4.52 -9.86 10.85
C ARG A 41 -5.46 -10.71 9.99
N PHE A 42 -5.93 -10.12 8.90
CA PHE A 42 -6.71 -10.77 7.85
C PHE A 42 -5.89 -10.96 6.56
N GLY A 43 -4.72 -10.35 6.46
CA GLY A 43 -3.78 -10.50 5.34
C GLY A 43 -2.31 -10.42 5.77
N ASP A 44 -1.43 -10.65 4.80
CA ASP A 44 0.03 -10.54 4.93
C ASP A 44 0.58 -9.63 3.83
N SER A 45 0.23 -8.35 3.92
CA SER A 45 0.62 -7.34 2.94
C SER A 45 2.12 -7.04 2.98
N ALA A 46 2.77 -7.24 4.13
CA ALA A 46 4.21 -7.12 4.24
C ALA A 46 4.90 -8.11 3.29
N LYS A 47 4.52 -9.40 3.33
CA LYS A 47 5.06 -10.41 2.41
C LYS A 47 4.77 -10.09 0.94
N ALA A 48 3.54 -9.67 0.63
CA ALA A 48 3.17 -9.31 -0.73
C ALA A 48 4.00 -8.10 -1.25
N THR A 49 4.22 -7.10 -0.40
CA THR A 49 5.01 -5.91 -0.72
C THR A 49 6.48 -6.27 -0.94
N THR A 50 7.06 -7.12 -0.08
CA THR A 50 8.42 -7.63 -0.27
C THR A 50 8.56 -8.32 -1.63
N TYR A 51 7.66 -9.26 -1.94
CA TYR A 51 7.69 -9.98 -3.21
C TYR A 51 7.60 -9.03 -4.42
N ILE A 52 6.64 -8.10 -4.43
CA ILE A 52 6.48 -7.14 -5.54
C ILE A 52 7.71 -6.24 -5.68
N THR A 53 8.32 -5.85 -4.56
CA THR A 53 9.52 -5.02 -4.56
C THR A 53 10.72 -5.78 -5.14
N GLU A 54 10.89 -7.06 -4.79
CA GLU A 54 11.93 -7.93 -5.36
C GLU A 54 11.77 -8.07 -6.87
N GLN A 55 10.55 -8.35 -7.36
CA GLN A 55 10.27 -8.44 -8.80
C GLN A 55 10.58 -7.12 -9.53
N TYR A 56 10.26 -5.98 -8.92
CA TYR A 56 10.58 -4.67 -9.49
C TYR A 56 12.09 -4.45 -9.56
N ILE A 57 12.82 -4.77 -8.48
CA ILE A 57 14.28 -4.66 -8.44
C ILE A 57 14.91 -5.52 -9.53
N GLU A 58 14.48 -6.77 -9.68
CA GLU A 58 14.96 -7.67 -10.72
C GLU A 58 14.72 -7.09 -12.12
N ALA A 59 13.50 -6.64 -12.41
CA ALA A 59 13.16 -6.06 -13.71
C ALA A 59 14.00 -4.82 -14.05
N VAL A 60 14.33 -3.98 -13.05
CA VAL A 60 15.22 -2.83 -13.23
C VAL A 60 16.66 -3.26 -13.47
N GLN A 61 17.16 -4.24 -12.71
CA GLN A 61 18.53 -4.76 -12.84
C GLN A 61 18.76 -5.43 -14.20
N GLN A 62 17.76 -6.16 -14.71
CA GLN A 62 17.80 -6.79 -16.03
C GLN A 62 17.51 -5.80 -17.18
N LYS A 63 17.16 -4.55 -16.87
CA LYS A 63 16.72 -3.52 -17.83
C LYS A 63 15.46 -3.91 -18.60
N ASP A 64 14.64 -4.80 -18.05
CA ASP A 64 13.31 -5.12 -18.56
C ASP A 64 12.29 -4.02 -18.24
N PHE A 65 12.55 -3.21 -17.20
CA PHE A 65 11.77 -2.02 -16.85
C PHE A 65 12.68 -0.81 -16.57
N PRO A 66 12.28 0.42 -16.96
CA PRO A 66 11.11 0.77 -17.76
C PRO A 66 11.28 0.44 -19.25
N THR A 67 10.16 0.16 -19.93
CA THR A 67 10.14 0.02 -21.40
C THR A 67 9.80 1.36 -22.08
N VAL A 68 9.80 1.39 -23.41
CA VAL A 68 9.30 2.53 -24.20
C VAL A 68 7.84 2.88 -23.82
N ARG A 69 7.00 1.89 -23.49
CA ARG A 69 5.60 2.16 -23.08
C ARG A 69 5.49 2.86 -21.72
N ASN A 70 6.54 2.77 -20.90
CA ASN A 70 6.62 3.40 -19.58
C ASN A 70 7.40 4.72 -19.62
N SER A 71 7.79 5.19 -20.81
CA SER A 71 8.69 6.32 -20.98
C SER A 71 8.05 7.40 -21.84
N PHE A 72 8.30 8.66 -21.49
CA PHE A 72 7.97 9.79 -22.37
C PHE A 72 9.15 10.06 -23.31
N GLN A 73 8.86 10.29 -24.59
CA GLN A 73 9.86 10.69 -25.57
C GLN A 73 9.89 12.21 -25.70
N MET A 74 11.10 12.78 -25.69
CA MET A 74 11.28 14.19 -25.96
C MET A 74 11.09 14.46 -27.47
N PRO A 75 10.38 15.53 -27.86
CA PRO A 75 10.26 15.90 -29.26
C PRO A 75 11.64 16.13 -29.90
N GLN A 76 11.85 15.63 -31.11
CA GLN A 76 13.16 15.71 -31.77
C GLN A 76 13.71 17.14 -31.91
N GLY A 77 12.82 18.13 -32.11
CA GLY A 77 13.23 19.54 -32.20
C GLY A 77 13.83 20.12 -30.92
N ILE A 78 13.56 19.53 -29.75
CA ILE A 78 14.18 19.93 -28.48
C ILE A 78 15.55 19.26 -28.31
N ILE A 79 15.65 17.96 -28.64
CA ILE A 79 16.91 17.20 -28.60
C ILE A 79 17.97 17.90 -29.47
N ALA A 80 17.62 18.26 -30.71
CA ALA A 80 18.52 18.91 -31.64
C ALA A 80 19.07 20.27 -31.15
N ARG A 81 18.36 20.98 -30.26
CA ARG A 81 18.80 22.26 -29.67
C ARG A 81 19.75 22.07 -28.50
N LEU A 82 19.70 20.92 -27.82
CA LEU A 82 20.59 20.60 -26.70
C LEU A 82 21.96 20.12 -27.21
N ASP A 83 22.00 19.37 -28.32
CA ASP A 83 23.24 18.86 -28.92
C ASP A 83 24.05 19.94 -29.68
N SER A 84 23.48 21.13 -29.88
CA SER A 84 24.09 22.25 -30.62
C SER A 84 24.84 23.27 -29.74
N ASN A 85 25.03 22.99 -28.45
CA ASN A 85 25.81 23.78 -27.48
C ASN A 85 27.00 22.98 -26.95
#